data_AF-A0A940XS23-F1
#
_entry.id   AF-A0A940XS23-F1
#
_cell.length_a   1.000
_cell.length_b   1.000
_cell.length_c   1.000
_cell.angle_alpha   90.00
_cell.angle_beta   90.00
_cell.angle_gamma   90.00
#
_symmetry.space_group_name_H-M   'P 1'
#
loop_
_entity.id
_entity.type
_entity.pdbx_description
1 polymer ?
#
loop_
_entity_poly.entity_id
_entity_poly.type
_entity_poly.pdbx_seq_one_letter_code
_entity_poly.pdbx_strand_id
1 'polypeptide(L)'
;MAPLQRTRTRRPAYVAAVLTAGLFASAALASGTGHAAAVRAGEPPAPPPPAPTGVVAPVAAPAAAPAASGQATPPPAPPKAPEKPAFGAYLDYGPRGVARIAELSRWLGGADLRVAHTYLPGDRWSNIEGLPGFLDAWADWRREEADRLFVLNVPMLERNEEGVSDREVRGLLRRGAAGEFDHHFRKLAERLVELEVPDTVIVLGWEMNGITYTHRCGPDPEAWKKYWDRIVTAMRAVPGQKFRFDFTPNRGRDAIPWTQCYPGDETVDVIGMDSYDQPRGQSFDEAVSEPYGLQAHVDFAKAHGKPISYPEWGLFRNGDNATYMRRMLAWLDEHKPLYNTLTDYCPHGVWQCDDNPEASEIYRSVLFGRTDQTPKPTDPTPKPTDPTPKPTDPPGTTDPTPEKPSNCSPVALGDWVEYWLGGKLCLRFDWWSRNR
;
A
#
# COMPACT_ATOMS: atom_id res chain seq x y z
N MET A 1 -16.56 -1.88 -1.19
CA MET A 1 -17.85 -1.54 -0.54
C MET A 1 -18.80 -2.74 -0.64
N ALA A 2 -19.68 -2.98 0.34
CA ALA A 2 -20.65 -4.10 0.27
C ALA A 2 -21.99 -3.66 -0.35
N PRO A 3 -22.58 -4.40 -1.32
CA PRO A 3 -23.72 -3.91 -2.08
C PRO A 3 -25.05 -3.94 -1.30
N LEU A 4 -25.77 -2.82 -1.36
CA LEU A 4 -27.10 -2.63 -0.76
C LEU A 4 -28.15 -3.59 -1.36
N GLN A 5 -28.45 -4.69 -0.67
CA GLN A 5 -29.57 -5.55 -1.03
C GLN A 5 -30.92 -4.88 -0.67
N ARG A 6 -31.65 -4.44 -1.70
CA ARG A 6 -33.04 -3.96 -1.54
C ARG A 6 -33.96 -5.09 -1.04
N THR A 7 -34.53 -4.90 0.14
CA THR A 7 -35.58 -5.74 0.71
C THR A 7 -36.83 -5.76 -0.20
N ARG A 8 -37.14 -6.92 -0.80
CA ARG A 8 -38.46 -7.16 -1.41
C ARG A 8 -39.42 -7.78 -0.39
N THR A 9 -40.55 -7.12 -0.18
CA THR A 9 -41.63 -7.57 0.72
C THR A 9 -42.34 -8.81 0.17
N ARG A 10 -42.65 -9.76 1.06
CA ARG A 10 -43.38 -11.00 0.74
C ARG A 10 -44.87 -10.77 0.59
N ARG A 11 -45.50 -11.37 -0.43
CA ARG A 11 -46.85 -11.98 -0.32
C ARG A 11 -46.89 -13.30 -1.12
N PRO A 12 -47.59 -14.34 -0.64
CA PRO A 12 -47.58 -15.66 -1.27
C PRO A 12 -48.67 -15.81 -2.35
N ALA A 13 -48.43 -16.67 -3.33
CA ALA A 13 -49.45 -17.20 -4.23
C ALA A 13 -49.22 -18.71 -4.40
N TYR A 14 -50.32 -19.45 -4.58
CA TYR A 14 -50.36 -20.91 -4.38
C TYR A 14 -49.68 -21.73 -5.49
N VAL A 15 -49.18 -22.90 -5.09
CA VAL A 15 -48.77 -23.97 -6.00
C VAL A 15 -50.01 -24.63 -6.61
N ALA A 16 -50.02 -24.78 -7.93
CA ALA A 16 -50.90 -25.71 -8.63
C ALA A 16 -50.08 -26.43 -9.70
N ALA A 17 -49.85 -27.73 -9.51
CA ALA A 17 -49.22 -28.59 -10.51
C ALA A 17 -50.29 -29.15 -11.44
N VAL A 18 -50.05 -29.11 -12.75
CA VAL A 18 -50.83 -29.87 -13.74
C VAL A 18 -49.85 -30.58 -14.67
N LEU A 19 -49.95 -31.90 -14.70
CA LEU A 19 -49.31 -32.78 -15.67
C LEU A 19 -50.14 -32.80 -16.96
N THR A 20 -49.51 -32.64 -18.12
CA THR A 20 -50.01 -33.21 -19.38
C THR A 20 -48.85 -33.74 -20.21
N ALA A 21 -48.97 -35.00 -20.62
CA ALA A 21 -48.03 -35.67 -21.51
C ALA A 21 -48.46 -35.49 -22.98
N GLY A 22 -47.50 -35.59 -23.89
CA GLY A 22 -47.74 -35.68 -25.34
C GLY A 22 -46.59 -36.39 -26.03
N LEU A 23 -46.85 -37.59 -26.57
CA LEU A 23 -45.95 -38.27 -27.51
C LEU A 23 -45.90 -37.47 -28.83
N PHE A 24 -44.82 -37.53 -29.63
CA PHE A 24 -44.49 -38.54 -30.65
C PHE A 24 -43.23 -38.01 -31.40
N ALA A 25 -42.39 -38.76 -32.11
CA ALA A 25 -42.18 -40.20 -32.27
C ALA A 25 -40.71 -40.43 -32.71
N SER A 26 -40.19 -41.64 -32.51
CA SER A 26 -38.82 -42.01 -32.88
C SER A 26 -38.66 -42.30 -34.37
N ALA A 27 -37.48 -42.00 -34.92
CA ALA A 27 -36.92 -42.73 -36.06
C ALA A 27 -35.40 -42.84 -35.88
N ALA A 28 -34.91 -44.06 -35.66
CA ALA A 28 -33.50 -44.37 -35.52
C ALA A 28 -32.98 -45.13 -36.75
N LEU A 29 -31.64 -45.27 -36.78
CA LEU A 29 -30.80 -46.23 -37.53
C LEU A 29 -30.25 -45.72 -38.88
N ALA A 30 -29.07 -46.14 -39.35
CA ALA A 30 -27.86 -46.65 -38.68
C ALA A 30 -26.69 -46.70 -39.71
N SER A 31 -25.45 -46.62 -39.20
CA SER A 31 -24.17 -47.15 -39.76
C SER A 31 -24.09 -47.69 -41.21
N GLY A 32 -23.08 -47.23 -41.96
CA GLY A 32 -22.57 -47.93 -43.16
C GLY A 32 -21.23 -47.37 -43.66
N THR A 33 -20.20 -48.21 -43.82
CA THR A 33 -18.83 -47.82 -44.21
C THR A 33 -18.42 -48.33 -45.59
N GLY A 34 -17.77 -47.49 -46.40
CA GLY A 34 -16.68 -47.92 -47.31
C GLY A 34 -16.79 -47.61 -48.81
N HIS A 35 -15.74 -46.96 -49.34
CA HIS A 35 -15.10 -47.11 -50.69
C HIS A 35 -15.98 -47.02 -51.97
N ALA A 36 -15.64 -46.27 -53.05
CA ALA A 36 -14.55 -45.35 -53.40
C ALA A 36 -15.03 -44.51 -54.66
N ALA A 37 -14.27 -43.74 -55.46
CA ALA A 37 -12.83 -43.49 -55.60
C ALA A 37 -12.52 -42.13 -56.31
N ALA A 38 -11.25 -41.72 -56.25
CA ALA A 38 -10.48 -40.89 -57.22
C ALA A 38 -11.08 -39.61 -57.87
N VAL A 39 -10.61 -38.44 -57.39
CA VAL A 39 -9.93 -37.43 -58.25
C VAL A 39 -8.74 -36.85 -57.47
N ARG A 40 -7.56 -36.73 -58.11
CA ARG A 40 -6.39 -36.00 -57.58
C ARG A 40 -6.47 -34.51 -57.99
N ALA A 41 -6.18 -33.59 -57.07
CA ALA A 41 -5.82 -32.21 -57.39
C ALA A 41 -4.77 -31.69 -56.38
N GLY A 42 -3.73 -31.07 -56.92
CA GLY A 42 -2.45 -30.80 -56.25
C GLY A 42 -2.45 -29.85 -55.06
N GLU A 43 -1.49 -30.12 -54.19
CA GLU A 43 -1.00 -29.31 -53.07
C GLU A 43 -0.23 -28.07 -53.57
N PRO A 44 -0.31 -26.90 -52.89
CA PRO A 44 0.49 -25.72 -53.23
C PRO A 44 1.96 -25.89 -52.78
N PRO A 45 2.95 -25.36 -53.53
CA PRO A 45 4.37 -25.67 -53.31
C PRO A 45 5.00 -24.95 -52.10
N ALA A 46 5.94 -25.65 -51.46
CA ALA A 46 6.80 -25.13 -50.39
C ALA A 46 7.87 -24.14 -50.90
N PRO A 47 8.36 -23.20 -50.05
CA PRO A 47 9.42 -22.26 -50.44
C PRO A 47 10.80 -22.93 -50.55
N PRO A 48 11.66 -22.48 -51.49
CA PRO A 48 12.99 -23.05 -51.70
C PRO A 48 14.05 -22.56 -50.68
N PRO A 49 15.17 -23.30 -50.48
CA PRO A 49 16.26 -22.90 -49.61
C PRO A 49 17.10 -21.74 -50.19
N PRO A 50 17.81 -20.96 -49.36
CA PRO A 50 18.63 -19.83 -49.82
C PRO A 50 19.90 -20.29 -50.54
N ALA A 51 20.21 -19.64 -51.66
CA ALA A 51 21.45 -19.78 -52.41
C ALA A 51 22.51 -18.75 -51.96
N PRO A 52 23.82 -19.01 -52.14
CA PRO A 52 24.88 -18.22 -51.51
C PRO A 52 25.13 -16.89 -52.24
N THR A 53 25.21 -15.80 -51.48
CA THR A 53 25.60 -14.48 -51.97
C THR A 53 26.95 -14.03 -51.38
N GLY A 54 27.71 -13.30 -52.19
CA GLY A 54 29.15 -13.13 -52.04
C GLY A 54 29.65 -12.46 -50.77
N VAL A 55 30.93 -12.69 -50.48
CA VAL A 55 31.71 -11.97 -49.47
C VAL A 55 31.69 -10.48 -49.78
N VAL A 56 30.98 -9.70 -48.97
CA VAL A 56 31.09 -8.24 -48.95
C VAL A 56 32.02 -7.86 -47.80
N ALA A 57 33.01 -7.00 -48.08
CA ALA A 57 33.98 -6.54 -47.09
C ALA A 57 33.29 -5.78 -45.93
N PRO A 58 33.84 -5.84 -44.70
CA PRO A 58 33.22 -5.20 -43.55
C PRO A 58 33.23 -3.68 -43.69
N VAL A 59 32.04 -3.07 -43.74
CA VAL A 59 31.89 -1.62 -43.59
C VAL A 59 32.15 -1.26 -42.13
N ALA A 60 33.05 -0.33 -41.89
CA ALA A 60 33.44 0.08 -40.53
C ALA A 60 32.25 0.68 -39.75
N ALA A 61 32.08 0.25 -38.50
CA ALA A 61 31.10 0.85 -37.61
C ALA A 61 31.48 2.30 -37.27
N PRO A 62 30.51 3.24 -37.17
CA PRO A 62 30.78 4.57 -36.66
C PRO A 62 31.20 4.49 -35.18
N ALA A 63 32.26 5.20 -34.82
CA ALA A 63 32.83 5.18 -33.48
C ALA A 63 31.84 5.69 -32.43
N ALA A 64 31.73 4.98 -31.31
CA ALA A 64 30.94 5.41 -30.17
C ALA A 64 31.55 6.69 -29.55
N ALA A 65 30.73 7.72 -29.36
CA ALA A 65 31.11 8.88 -28.57
C ALA A 65 31.25 8.50 -27.08
N PRO A 66 32.18 9.08 -26.31
CA PRO A 66 32.31 8.77 -24.89
C PRO A 66 31.07 9.24 -24.12
N ALA A 67 30.43 8.33 -23.40
CA ALA A 67 29.35 8.70 -22.49
C ALA A 67 29.92 9.56 -21.34
N ALA A 68 29.40 10.77 -21.18
CA ALA A 68 29.73 11.60 -20.03
C ALA A 68 29.21 10.93 -18.75
N SER A 69 30.10 10.69 -17.80
CA SER A 69 29.77 10.09 -16.50
C SER A 69 28.99 11.09 -15.64
N GLY A 70 27.67 11.12 -15.80
CA GLY A 70 26.78 11.80 -14.87
C GLY A 70 26.89 11.11 -13.51
N GLN A 71 27.33 11.85 -12.48
CA GLN A 71 27.27 11.38 -11.10
C GLN A 71 25.80 11.22 -10.72
N ALA A 72 25.37 9.98 -10.47
CA ALA A 72 24.04 9.72 -9.93
C ALA A 72 23.98 10.28 -8.50
N THR A 73 23.12 11.28 -8.28
CA THR A 73 22.77 11.73 -6.94
C THR A 73 22.19 10.53 -6.17
N PRO A 74 22.69 10.19 -4.97
CA PRO A 74 22.12 9.09 -4.21
C PRO A 74 20.65 9.38 -3.88
N PRO A 75 19.78 8.36 -3.85
CA PRO A 75 18.38 8.54 -3.49
C PRO A 75 18.26 9.14 -2.07
N PRO A 76 17.27 9.99 -1.81
CA PRO A 76 17.06 10.55 -0.48
C PRO A 76 16.85 9.44 0.54
N ALA A 77 17.48 9.58 1.71
CA ALA A 77 17.32 8.61 2.80
C ALA A 77 15.84 8.49 3.20
N PRO A 78 15.35 7.30 3.57
CA PRO A 78 13.96 7.11 3.96
C PRO A 78 13.61 8.03 5.14
N PRO A 79 12.42 8.64 5.15
CA PRO A 79 12.02 9.56 6.21
C PRO A 79 12.03 8.84 7.56
N LYS A 80 12.61 9.50 8.57
CA LYS A 80 12.63 9.01 9.95
C LYS A 80 11.19 8.82 10.42
N ALA A 81 10.86 7.66 10.97
CA ALA A 81 9.52 7.37 11.49
C ALA A 81 9.11 8.46 12.51
N PRO A 82 7.86 8.96 12.46
CA PRO A 82 7.39 9.98 13.38
C PRO A 82 7.33 9.42 14.81
N GLU A 83 7.42 10.30 15.83
CA GLU A 83 7.36 9.84 17.23
C GLU A 83 6.06 9.07 17.54
N LYS A 84 4.97 9.43 16.87
CA LYS A 84 3.71 8.69 16.81
C LYS A 84 3.10 8.78 15.39
N PRO A 85 2.36 7.76 14.92
CA PRO A 85 1.80 7.72 13.57
C PRO A 85 0.78 8.84 13.31
N ALA A 86 0.73 9.38 12.09
CA ALA A 86 -0.39 10.22 11.67
C ALA A 86 -1.68 9.37 11.64
N PHE A 87 -2.83 9.97 11.95
CA PHE A 87 -4.10 9.24 11.97
C PHE A 87 -5.27 10.07 11.45
N GLY A 88 -6.32 9.38 11.02
CA GLY A 88 -7.60 9.95 10.59
C GLY A 88 -8.66 8.85 10.48
N ALA A 89 -9.68 9.10 9.65
CA ALA A 89 -10.70 8.10 9.34
C ALA A 89 -11.28 8.29 7.94
N TYR A 90 -11.77 7.21 7.34
CA TYR A 90 -12.71 7.28 6.23
C TYR A 90 -14.12 7.55 6.77
N LEU A 91 -14.74 8.65 6.33
CA LEU A 91 -15.99 9.18 6.92
C LEU A 91 -17.13 9.41 5.91
N ASP A 92 -16.79 9.56 4.63
CA ASP A 92 -17.66 9.54 3.43
C ASP A 92 -16.72 9.69 2.22
N TYR A 93 -17.14 9.32 1.01
CA TYR A 93 -16.30 9.52 -0.17
C TYR A 93 -16.30 10.97 -0.69
N GLY A 94 -17.36 11.75 -0.40
CA GLY A 94 -17.53 13.12 -0.90
C GLY A 94 -17.17 14.21 0.12
N PRO A 95 -17.49 15.48 -0.16
CA PRO A 95 -17.22 16.62 0.74
C PRO A 95 -17.81 16.51 2.15
N ARG A 96 -18.80 15.62 2.37
CA ARG A 96 -19.29 15.32 3.73
C ARG A 96 -18.22 14.64 4.58
N GLY A 97 -17.32 13.88 3.98
CA GLY A 97 -16.20 13.21 4.65
C GLY A 97 -15.26 14.25 5.26
N VAL A 98 -14.88 15.26 4.46
CA VAL A 98 -14.11 16.44 4.91
C VAL A 98 -14.79 17.14 6.08
N ALA A 99 -16.09 17.47 5.97
CA ALA A 99 -16.82 18.13 7.05
C ALA A 99 -16.84 17.29 8.35
N ARG A 100 -16.96 15.97 8.21
CA ARG A 100 -16.95 15.01 9.33
C ARG A 100 -15.60 14.87 10.02
N ILE A 101 -14.47 15.18 9.39
CA ILE A 101 -13.15 15.17 10.07
C ILE A 101 -13.18 16.11 11.28
N ALA A 102 -13.75 17.31 11.13
CA ALA A 102 -13.88 18.27 12.21
C ALA A 102 -14.89 17.84 13.29
N GLU A 103 -15.91 17.06 12.92
CA GLU A 103 -16.88 16.47 13.87
C GLU A 103 -16.24 15.35 14.70
N LEU A 104 -15.50 14.43 14.05
CA LEU A 104 -14.75 13.36 14.69
C LEU A 104 -13.65 13.91 15.61
N SER A 105 -12.92 14.94 15.18
CA SER A 105 -11.96 15.68 16.02
C SER A 105 -12.61 16.19 17.31
N ARG A 106 -13.78 16.84 17.23
CA ARG A 106 -14.53 17.31 18.41
C ARG A 106 -14.99 16.17 19.31
N TRP A 107 -15.46 15.05 18.75
CA TRP A 107 -15.84 13.88 19.54
C TRP A 107 -14.63 13.27 20.28
N LEU A 108 -13.46 13.23 19.63
CA LEU A 108 -12.15 12.91 20.22
C LEU A 108 -11.55 14.03 21.07
N GLY A 109 -12.35 15.00 21.56
CA GLY A 109 -11.86 16.02 22.51
C GLY A 109 -10.92 17.06 21.91
N GLY A 110 -11.02 17.33 20.61
CA GLY A 110 -10.14 18.24 19.89
C GLY A 110 -8.83 17.58 19.43
N ALA A 111 -8.82 16.25 19.24
CA ALA A 111 -7.68 15.55 18.69
C ALA A 111 -7.40 15.99 17.24
N ASP A 112 -6.12 16.06 16.87
CA ASP A 112 -5.65 16.52 15.57
C ASP A 112 -5.60 15.36 14.57
N LEU A 113 -6.57 15.32 13.66
CA LEU A 113 -6.64 14.33 12.59
C LEU A 113 -5.81 14.83 11.42
N ARG A 114 -4.58 14.32 11.31
CA ARG A 114 -3.65 14.69 10.23
C ARG A 114 -3.82 13.89 8.95
N VAL A 115 -4.83 13.02 8.84
CA VAL A 115 -5.07 12.23 7.62
C VAL A 115 -6.51 12.39 7.13
N ALA A 116 -6.67 12.80 5.88
CA ALA A 116 -7.92 12.70 5.15
C ALA A 116 -7.83 11.58 4.11
N HIS A 117 -8.83 10.72 4.06
CA HIS A 117 -8.84 9.53 3.22
C HIS A 117 -10.16 9.36 2.48
N THR A 118 -10.07 9.08 1.18
CA THR A 118 -11.22 8.86 0.30
C THR A 118 -10.89 7.96 -0.90
N TYR A 119 -11.91 7.64 -1.70
CA TYR A 119 -11.86 6.77 -2.86
C TYR A 119 -12.36 7.52 -4.08
N LEU A 120 -11.70 7.33 -5.23
CA LEU A 120 -12.30 7.69 -6.51
C LEU A 120 -13.35 6.65 -6.91
N PRO A 121 -14.54 7.07 -7.41
CA PRO A 121 -15.52 6.13 -7.95
C PRO A 121 -14.94 5.38 -9.16
N GLY A 122 -15.00 4.05 -9.10
CA GLY A 122 -14.41 3.16 -10.11
C GLY A 122 -15.40 2.66 -11.18
N ASP A 123 -16.59 3.25 -11.29
CA ASP A 123 -17.61 2.85 -12.28
C ASP A 123 -17.19 3.16 -13.72
N ARG A 124 -16.52 4.30 -13.95
CA ARG A 124 -16.11 4.79 -15.28
C ARG A 124 -14.78 5.55 -15.21
N TRP A 125 -14.01 5.54 -16.30
CA TRP A 125 -12.72 6.24 -16.37
C TRP A 125 -12.76 7.71 -15.93
N SER A 126 -13.77 8.49 -16.35
CA SER A 126 -13.84 9.93 -16.01
C SER A 126 -13.98 10.22 -14.51
N ASN A 127 -14.37 9.24 -13.70
CA ASN A 127 -14.37 9.35 -12.23
C ASN A 127 -12.99 8.96 -11.65
N ILE A 128 -12.32 7.93 -12.20
CA ILE A 128 -10.94 7.51 -11.86
C ILE A 128 -9.91 8.59 -12.22
N GLU A 129 -10.16 9.38 -13.27
CA GLU A 129 -9.32 10.55 -13.57
C GLU A 129 -9.47 11.69 -12.53
N GLY A 130 -10.38 11.58 -11.55
CA GLY A 130 -10.73 12.66 -10.63
C GLY A 130 -11.68 13.67 -11.29
N LEU A 131 -12.97 13.43 -11.21
CA LEU A 131 -14.01 14.31 -11.78
C LEU A 131 -13.90 15.74 -11.21
N PRO A 132 -13.96 16.82 -12.02
CA PRO A 132 -13.88 18.19 -11.51
C PRO A 132 -14.93 18.47 -10.42
N GLY A 133 -14.54 19.14 -9.33
CA GLY A 133 -15.40 19.37 -8.15
C GLY A 133 -15.38 18.24 -7.12
N PHE A 134 -14.85 17.04 -7.44
CA PHE A 134 -14.83 15.91 -6.51
C PHE A 134 -13.70 16.02 -5.47
N LEU A 135 -12.52 16.46 -5.92
CA LEU A 135 -11.30 16.50 -5.11
C LEU A 135 -11.09 17.86 -4.42
N ASP A 136 -11.79 18.90 -4.85
CA ASP A 136 -11.60 20.29 -4.44
C ASP A 136 -11.64 20.46 -2.90
N ALA A 137 -12.70 19.96 -2.25
CA ALA A 137 -12.84 20.04 -0.78
C ALA A 137 -11.77 19.25 -0.01
N TRP A 138 -11.28 18.14 -0.59
CA TRP A 138 -10.19 17.35 0.00
C TRP A 138 -8.84 18.07 -0.16
N ALA A 139 -8.65 18.72 -1.29
CA ALA A 139 -7.46 19.51 -1.58
C ALA A 139 -7.39 20.76 -0.70
N ASP A 140 -8.50 21.50 -0.56
CA ASP A 140 -8.61 22.63 0.36
C ASP A 140 -8.22 22.22 1.79
N TRP A 141 -8.82 21.14 2.30
CA TRP A 141 -8.49 20.59 3.63
C TRP A 141 -7.01 20.19 3.76
N ARG A 142 -6.39 19.63 2.71
CA ARG A 142 -4.96 19.28 2.74
C ARG A 142 -4.06 20.51 2.81
N ARG A 143 -4.45 21.61 2.16
CA ARG A 143 -3.64 22.84 2.06
C ARG A 143 -3.77 23.77 3.27
N GLU A 144 -4.78 23.57 4.12
CA GLU A 144 -4.94 24.33 5.38
C GLU A 144 -3.74 24.19 6.34
N GLU A 145 -3.13 23.00 6.45
CA GLU A 145 -2.00 22.73 7.36
C GLU A 145 -0.93 21.86 6.70
N ALA A 146 0.35 22.23 6.85
CA ALA A 146 1.45 21.63 6.08
C ALA A 146 1.71 20.14 6.39
N ASP A 147 1.44 19.67 7.61
CA ASP A 147 1.74 18.31 8.08
C ASP A 147 0.54 17.34 8.08
N ARG A 148 -0.59 17.77 7.50
CA ARG A 148 -1.67 16.89 7.07
C ARG A 148 -1.21 15.96 5.93
N LEU A 149 -2.00 14.93 5.66
CA LEU A 149 -1.81 13.97 4.58
C LEU A 149 -3.14 13.77 3.86
N PHE A 150 -3.11 13.81 2.53
CA PHE A 150 -4.23 13.37 1.70
C PHE A 150 -3.92 11.99 1.14
N VAL A 151 -4.83 11.04 1.39
CA VAL A 151 -4.74 9.64 0.99
C VAL A 151 -5.90 9.35 0.05
N LEU A 152 -5.59 8.85 -1.15
CA LEU A 152 -6.56 8.63 -2.20
C LEU A 152 -6.47 7.20 -2.74
N ASN A 153 -7.53 6.41 -2.53
CA ASN A 153 -7.68 5.10 -3.15
C ASN A 153 -8.09 5.27 -4.63
N VAL A 154 -7.27 4.73 -5.53
CA VAL A 154 -7.40 4.89 -6.98
C VAL A 154 -7.58 3.52 -7.64
N PRO A 155 -8.72 3.24 -8.30
CA PRO A 155 -8.91 2.00 -9.07
C PRO A 155 -7.94 1.94 -10.25
N MET A 156 -7.36 0.76 -10.53
CA MET A 156 -6.56 0.59 -11.76
C MET A 156 -7.44 0.37 -13.01
N LEU A 157 -8.72 0.04 -12.85
CA LEU A 157 -9.65 -0.24 -13.95
C LEU A 157 -11.05 0.31 -13.60
N GLU A 158 -11.77 0.76 -14.63
CA GLU A 158 -13.19 1.07 -14.51
C GLU A 158 -14.05 -0.19 -14.32
N ARG A 159 -15.38 0.01 -14.13
CA ARG A 159 -16.33 -1.05 -13.79
C ARG A 159 -15.88 -1.84 -12.54
N ASN A 160 -15.29 -1.14 -11.57
CA ASN A 160 -14.42 -1.76 -10.56
C ASN A 160 -15.13 -2.75 -9.62
N GLU A 161 -16.41 -2.57 -9.36
CA GLU A 161 -17.23 -3.47 -8.51
C GLU A 161 -18.35 -4.18 -9.31
N GLU A 162 -18.28 -4.23 -10.65
CA GLU A 162 -19.34 -4.84 -11.50
C GLU A 162 -19.32 -6.38 -11.58
N GLY A 163 -18.40 -7.06 -10.89
CA GLY A 163 -18.28 -8.53 -10.96
C GLY A 163 -17.72 -9.03 -12.31
N VAL A 164 -16.84 -8.25 -12.93
CA VAL A 164 -16.16 -8.59 -14.20
C VAL A 164 -15.43 -9.94 -14.08
N SER A 165 -15.57 -10.82 -15.08
CA SER A 165 -15.00 -12.18 -15.03
C SER A 165 -13.47 -12.21 -15.10
N ASP A 166 -12.82 -13.24 -14.51
CA ASP A 166 -11.35 -13.38 -14.53
C ASP A 166 -10.76 -13.41 -15.95
N ARG A 167 -11.49 -13.97 -16.92
CA ARG A 167 -11.07 -13.97 -18.34
C ARG A 167 -10.98 -12.55 -18.89
N GLU A 168 -11.96 -11.71 -18.54
CA GLU A 168 -12.05 -10.32 -18.99
C GLU A 168 -11.05 -9.45 -18.22
N VAL A 169 -10.92 -9.61 -16.91
CA VAL A 169 -9.89 -8.95 -16.08
C VAL A 169 -8.49 -9.26 -16.60
N ARG A 170 -8.15 -10.53 -16.89
CA ARG A 170 -6.89 -10.91 -17.52
C ARG A 170 -6.65 -10.16 -18.85
N GLY A 171 -7.70 -9.98 -19.64
CA GLY A 171 -7.64 -9.17 -20.86
C GLY A 171 -7.34 -7.70 -20.57
N LEU A 172 -8.07 -7.09 -19.63
CA LEU A 172 -7.92 -5.69 -19.23
C LEU A 172 -6.54 -5.41 -18.61
N LEU A 173 -6.04 -6.26 -17.72
CA LEU A 173 -4.68 -6.15 -17.15
C LEU A 173 -3.61 -6.17 -18.23
N ARG A 174 -3.75 -7.02 -19.26
CA ARG A 174 -2.80 -7.07 -20.39
C ARG A 174 -2.84 -5.81 -21.26
N ARG A 175 -4.02 -5.21 -21.46
CA ARG A 175 -4.20 -3.92 -22.16
C ARG A 175 -3.59 -2.77 -21.35
N GLY A 176 -3.78 -2.77 -20.04
CA GLY A 176 -3.10 -1.85 -19.11
C GLY A 176 -1.58 -2.01 -19.16
N ALA A 177 -1.08 -3.24 -19.11
CA ALA A 177 0.34 -3.58 -19.24
C ALA A 177 0.94 -3.28 -20.64
N ALA A 178 0.10 -3.05 -21.66
CA ALA A 178 0.48 -2.54 -22.97
C ALA A 178 0.46 -0.99 -23.03
N GLY A 179 -0.10 -0.34 -22.01
CA GLY A 179 -0.12 1.12 -21.85
C GLY A 179 -1.38 1.82 -22.38
N GLU A 180 -2.45 1.07 -22.69
CA GLU A 180 -3.67 1.65 -23.28
C GLU A 180 -4.37 2.69 -22.37
N PHE A 181 -4.23 2.52 -21.05
CA PHE A 181 -4.96 3.30 -20.04
C PHE A 181 -4.13 4.39 -19.35
N ASP A 182 -2.82 4.50 -19.63
CA ASP A 182 -1.88 5.45 -19.00
C ASP A 182 -2.38 6.90 -18.96
N HIS A 183 -3.14 7.29 -19.99
CA HIS A 183 -3.62 8.66 -20.15
C HIS A 183 -4.61 9.08 -19.06
N HIS A 184 -5.41 8.14 -18.53
CA HIS A 184 -6.33 8.44 -17.41
C HIS A 184 -5.56 8.77 -16.13
N PHE A 185 -4.49 8.04 -15.84
CA PHE A 185 -3.66 8.25 -14.65
C PHE A 185 -2.79 9.50 -14.76
N ARG A 186 -2.26 9.80 -15.96
CA ARG A 186 -1.65 11.11 -16.23
C ARG A 186 -2.66 12.24 -15.99
N LYS A 187 -3.91 12.09 -16.42
CA LYS A 187 -4.95 13.10 -16.22
C LYS A 187 -5.33 13.31 -14.76
N LEU A 188 -5.36 12.24 -13.94
CA LEU A 188 -5.48 12.34 -12.48
C LEU A 188 -4.28 13.07 -11.85
N ALA A 189 -3.06 12.71 -12.24
CA ALA A 189 -1.84 13.33 -11.74
C ALA A 189 -1.76 14.83 -12.07
N GLU A 190 -2.12 15.22 -13.31
CA GLU A 190 -2.28 16.63 -13.71
C GLU A 190 -3.25 17.36 -12.79
N ARG A 191 -4.46 16.80 -12.57
CA ARG A 191 -5.50 17.42 -11.73
C ARG A 191 -5.07 17.56 -10.26
N LEU A 192 -4.37 16.58 -9.69
CA LEU A 192 -3.84 16.66 -8.33
C LEU A 192 -2.74 17.73 -8.17
N VAL A 193 -1.94 17.96 -9.21
CA VAL A 193 -0.97 19.08 -9.24
C VAL A 193 -1.68 20.42 -9.44
N GLU A 194 -2.68 20.50 -10.34
CA GLU A 194 -3.52 21.69 -10.56
C GLU A 194 -4.29 22.12 -9.29
N LEU A 195 -4.68 21.16 -8.44
CA LEU A 195 -5.32 21.37 -7.13
C LEU A 195 -4.34 21.68 -5.99
N GLU A 196 -3.05 21.88 -6.31
CA GLU A 196 -1.97 22.18 -5.36
C GLU A 196 -1.80 21.12 -4.25
N VAL A 197 -2.11 19.84 -4.54
CA VAL A 197 -1.86 18.68 -3.67
C VAL A 197 -0.90 17.65 -4.30
N PRO A 198 0.31 18.08 -4.73
CA PRO A 198 1.26 17.23 -5.43
C PRO A 198 1.83 16.09 -4.56
N ASP A 199 1.67 16.13 -3.24
CA ASP A 199 2.22 15.17 -2.28
C ASP A 199 1.22 14.09 -1.80
N THR A 200 0.08 14.00 -2.48
CA THR A 200 -0.97 12.99 -2.24
C THR A 200 -0.39 11.57 -2.19
N VAL A 201 -0.82 10.79 -1.20
CA VAL A 201 -0.53 9.35 -1.10
C VAL A 201 -1.58 8.60 -1.93
N ILE A 202 -1.13 7.85 -2.93
CA ILE A 202 -1.97 7.13 -3.88
C ILE A 202 -2.00 5.66 -3.49
N VAL A 203 -3.13 5.21 -2.94
CA VAL A 203 -3.39 3.79 -2.67
C VAL A 203 -3.95 3.17 -3.96
N LEU A 204 -3.03 2.81 -4.86
CA LEU A 204 -3.37 2.30 -6.18
C LEU A 204 -3.84 0.84 -6.07
N GLY A 205 -4.99 0.50 -6.67
CA GLY A 205 -5.40 -0.89 -6.83
C GLY A 205 -5.50 -1.71 -5.53
N TRP A 206 -6.00 -1.10 -4.45
CA TRP A 206 -6.10 -1.69 -3.10
C TRP A 206 -6.79 -3.07 -3.07
N GLU A 207 -6.46 -3.90 -2.07
CA GLU A 207 -6.97 -5.27 -1.90
C GLU A 207 -6.80 -6.16 -3.15
N MET A 208 -5.72 -5.97 -3.93
CA MET A 208 -5.50 -6.68 -5.19
C MET A 208 -5.43 -8.21 -5.06
N ASN A 209 -5.14 -8.73 -3.87
CA ASN A 209 -5.09 -10.16 -3.56
C ASN A 209 -6.46 -10.83 -3.44
N GLY A 210 -7.55 -10.05 -3.38
CA GLY A 210 -8.91 -10.57 -3.30
C GLY A 210 -9.59 -10.81 -4.64
N ILE A 211 -10.91 -10.98 -4.60
CA ILE A 211 -11.76 -11.28 -5.77
C ILE A 211 -12.73 -10.17 -6.17
N THR A 212 -12.94 -9.17 -5.29
CA THR A 212 -13.98 -8.14 -5.43
C THR A 212 -13.76 -7.23 -6.64
N TYR A 213 -12.53 -6.73 -6.78
CA TYR A 213 -12.22 -5.63 -7.67
C TYR A 213 -11.85 -6.08 -9.09
N THR A 214 -12.22 -5.29 -10.09
CA THR A 214 -11.81 -5.50 -11.49
C THR A 214 -10.30 -5.33 -11.65
N HIS A 215 -9.65 -4.56 -10.77
CA HIS A 215 -8.18 -4.45 -10.69
C HIS A 215 -7.46 -5.59 -9.95
N ARG A 216 -8.14 -6.67 -9.52
CA ARG A 216 -7.50 -7.77 -8.78
C ARG A 216 -6.34 -8.42 -9.56
N CYS A 217 -5.31 -8.84 -8.85
CA CYS A 217 -4.04 -9.36 -9.37
C CYS A 217 -4.12 -10.82 -9.84
N GLY A 218 -4.84 -11.67 -9.09
CA GLY A 218 -4.87 -13.13 -9.30
C GLY A 218 -5.08 -13.61 -10.75
N PRO A 219 -5.92 -12.96 -11.58
CA PRO A 219 -6.12 -13.35 -12.97
C PRO A 219 -4.88 -13.26 -13.85
N ASP A 220 -3.92 -12.36 -13.61
CA ASP A 220 -2.63 -12.29 -14.34
C ASP A 220 -1.60 -11.42 -13.58
N PRO A 221 -0.85 -11.99 -12.60
CA PRO A 221 0.05 -11.22 -11.74
C PRO A 221 1.19 -10.50 -12.47
N GLU A 222 1.71 -11.07 -13.57
CA GLU A 222 2.75 -10.42 -14.36
C GLU A 222 2.22 -9.22 -15.15
N ALA A 223 1.02 -9.33 -15.72
CA ALA A 223 0.35 -8.18 -16.33
C ALA A 223 -0.05 -7.14 -15.27
N TRP A 224 -0.46 -7.56 -14.07
CA TRP A 224 -0.80 -6.65 -12.97
C TRP A 224 0.40 -5.79 -12.55
N LYS A 225 1.55 -6.41 -12.25
CA LYS A 225 2.79 -5.70 -11.87
C LYS A 225 3.24 -4.73 -12.96
N LYS A 226 3.29 -5.20 -14.21
CA LYS A 226 3.63 -4.34 -15.34
C LYS A 226 2.64 -3.18 -15.54
N TYR A 227 1.35 -3.38 -15.24
CA TYR A 227 0.37 -2.31 -15.33
C TYR A 227 0.51 -1.29 -14.19
N TRP A 228 0.81 -1.74 -12.96
CA TRP A 228 1.20 -0.85 -11.86
C TRP A 228 2.36 0.06 -12.28
N ASP A 229 3.44 -0.50 -12.82
CA ASP A 229 4.62 0.27 -13.24
C ASP A 229 4.28 1.28 -14.33
N ARG A 230 3.37 0.95 -15.27
CA ARG A 230 2.86 1.88 -16.29
C ARG A 230 2.13 3.07 -15.66
N ILE A 231 1.22 2.80 -14.71
CA ILE A 231 0.46 3.83 -13.99
C ILE A 231 1.41 4.76 -13.22
N VAL A 232 2.29 4.19 -12.39
CA VAL A 232 3.27 4.94 -11.59
C VAL A 232 4.18 5.78 -12.49
N THR A 233 4.67 5.21 -13.60
CA THR A 233 5.47 5.95 -14.59
C THR A 233 4.69 7.11 -15.22
N ALA A 234 3.43 6.88 -15.62
CA ALA A 234 2.60 7.90 -16.24
C ALA A 234 2.27 9.06 -15.30
N MET A 235 2.05 8.78 -14.01
CA MET A 235 1.81 9.79 -12.98
C MET A 235 3.11 10.52 -12.60
N ARG A 236 4.21 9.81 -12.37
CA ARG A 236 5.52 10.42 -12.02
C ARG A 236 6.11 11.29 -13.14
N ALA A 237 5.66 11.12 -14.39
CA ALA A 237 6.04 11.97 -15.52
C ALA A 237 5.37 13.36 -15.52
N VAL A 238 4.37 13.62 -14.66
CA VAL A 238 3.72 14.94 -14.56
C VAL A 238 4.63 15.91 -13.77
N PRO A 239 5.00 17.07 -14.33
CA PRO A 239 5.84 18.05 -13.64
C PRO A 239 5.21 18.53 -12.33
N GLY A 240 6.04 18.72 -11.30
CA GLY A 240 5.60 19.22 -9.99
C GLY A 240 5.06 18.15 -9.03
N GLN A 241 4.75 16.94 -9.50
CA GLN A 241 4.28 15.85 -8.66
C GLN A 241 5.33 15.39 -7.63
N LYS A 242 4.84 14.94 -6.47
CA LYS A 242 5.60 14.37 -5.35
C LYS A 242 4.82 13.21 -4.70
N PHE A 243 4.01 12.50 -5.48
CA PHE A 243 3.13 11.44 -4.99
C PHE A 243 3.95 10.29 -4.39
N ARG A 244 3.35 9.62 -3.41
CA ARG A 244 3.84 8.34 -2.88
C ARG A 244 2.84 7.25 -3.20
N PHE A 245 3.32 6.14 -3.73
CA PHE A 245 2.49 5.00 -4.10
C PHE A 245 2.47 3.96 -2.98
N ASP A 246 1.27 3.67 -2.48
CA ASP A 246 1.03 2.76 -1.36
C ASP A 246 0.49 1.43 -1.88
N PHE A 247 1.28 0.37 -1.70
CA PHE A 247 0.92 -1.00 -2.11
C PHE A 247 0.17 -1.67 -0.97
N THR A 248 -1.15 -1.75 -1.10
CA THR A 248 -2.05 -2.16 0.00
C THR A 248 -2.89 -3.39 -0.37
N PRO A 249 -2.53 -4.58 0.13
CA PRO A 249 -3.36 -5.77 0.06
C PRO A 249 -4.37 -5.85 1.23
N ASN A 250 -5.34 -6.75 1.10
CA ASN A 250 -6.16 -7.21 2.23
C ASN A 250 -5.33 -8.16 3.12
N ARG A 251 -5.55 -8.13 4.44
CA ARG A 251 -4.86 -9.00 5.41
C ARG A 251 -5.01 -10.49 5.10
N GLY A 252 -3.89 -11.20 5.16
CA GLY A 252 -3.82 -12.63 4.95
C GLY A 252 -3.68 -12.99 3.47
N ARG A 253 -3.97 -14.25 3.12
CA ARG A 253 -3.78 -14.74 1.75
C ARG A 253 -4.84 -14.22 0.78
N ASP A 254 -6.10 -14.17 1.22
CA ASP A 254 -7.29 -14.16 0.35
C ASP A 254 -7.14 -15.14 -0.85
N ALA A 255 -7.27 -14.69 -2.10
CA ALA A 255 -7.21 -15.55 -3.28
C ALA A 255 -5.76 -15.86 -3.74
N ILE A 256 -4.85 -14.89 -3.61
CA ILE A 256 -3.44 -15.02 -4.02
C ILE A 256 -2.52 -14.37 -2.98
N PRO A 257 -1.42 -15.02 -2.55
CA PRO A 257 -0.39 -14.38 -1.72
C PRO A 257 0.00 -13.00 -2.26
N TRP A 258 -0.27 -11.93 -1.51
CA TRP A 258 -0.10 -10.56 -2.00
C TRP A 258 1.35 -10.24 -2.41
N THR A 259 2.33 -10.92 -1.83
CA THR A 259 3.75 -10.81 -2.23
C THR A 259 4.01 -11.22 -3.69
N GLN A 260 3.15 -12.05 -4.30
CA GLN A 260 3.25 -12.39 -5.73
C GLN A 260 2.81 -11.24 -6.65
N CYS A 261 2.05 -10.29 -6.10
CA CYS A 261 1.58 -9.09 -6.79
C CYS A 261 2.52 -7.90 -6.57
N TYR A 262 3.53 -8.00 -5.70
CA TYR A 262 4.44 -6.89 -5.41
C TYR A 262 5.24 -6.50 -6.68
N PRO A 263 5.14 -5.24 -7.16
CA PRO A 263 5.73 -4.84 -8.43
C PRO A 263 7.23 -4.53 -8.30
N GLY A 264 7.70 -4.09 -7.14
CA GLY A 264 9.10 -3.85 -6.83
C GLY A 264 9.37 -2.55 -6.07
N ASP A 265 10.56 -2.42 -5.51
CA ASP A 265 10.95 -1.28 -4.68
C ASP A 265 11.03 0.07 -5.43
N GLU A 266 11.15 0.05 -6.75
CA GLU A 266 11.28 1.27 -7.56
C GLU A 266 9.94 2.02 -7.69
N THR A 267 8.81 1.31 -7.70
CA THR A 267 7.47 1.85 -7.97
C THR A 267 6.53 1.81 -6.76
N VAL A 268 7.03 1.41 -5.59
CA VAL A 268 6.31 1.41 -4.32
C VAL A 268 7.04 2.27 -3.29
N ASP A 269 6.36 3.22 -2.67
CA ASP A 269 6.93 4.14 -1.68
C ASP A 269 6.52 3.79 -0.24
N VAL A 270 5.38 3.13 -0.07
CA VAL A 270 4.79 2.67 1.20
C VAL A 270 4.23 1.26 0.98
N ILE A 271 4.33 0.39 1.99
CA ILE A 271 3.66 -0.91 1.98
C ILE A 271 2.52 -0.83 2.99
N GLY A 272 1.30 -0.84 2.51
CA GLY A 272 0.10 -0.77 3.34
C GLY A 272 -0.44 -2.14 3.69
N MET A 273 -1.51 -2.15 4.48
CA MET A 273 -2.34 -3.31 4.73
C MET A 273 -3.75 -2.88 5.14
N ASP A 274 -4.77 -3.45 4.51
CA ASP A 274 -6.16 -3.27 4.92
C ASP A 274 -6.57 -4.41 5.88
N SER A 275 -6.96 -4.09 7.11
CA SER A 275 -7.19 -5.07 8.18
C SER A 275 -8.45 -4.81 9.02
N TYR A 276 -9.39 -5.75 8.90
CA TYR A 276 -10.62 -5.79 9.69
C TYR A 276 -10.68 -7.01 10.61
N ASP A 277 -11.59 -7.00 11.58
CA ASP A 277 -11.83 -8.12 12.52
C ASP A 277 -12.61 -9.31 11.91
N GLN A 278 -12.11 -9.82 10.78
CA GLN A 278 -12.69 -10.94 10.04
C GLN A 278 -11.63 -12.01 9.73
N PRO A 279 -12.02 -13.29 9.51
CA PRO A 279 -13.38 -13.85 9.57
C PRO A 279 -13.93 -13.92 11.00
N ARG A 280 -15.21 -14.35 11.12
CA ARG A 280 -15.86 -14.45 12.43
C ARG A 280 -15.12 -15.38 13.38
N GLY A 281 -14.93 -14.94 14.60
CA GLY A 281 -14.26 -15.70 15.66
C GLY A 281 -12.73 -15.73 15.57
N GLN A 282 -12.10 -15.14 14.55
CA GLN A 282 -10.66 -14.97 14.51
C GLN A 282 -10.21 -13.98 15.60
N SER A 283 -9.22 -14.38 16.39
CA SER A 283 -8.57 -13.54 17.39
C SER A 283 -7.53 -12.59 16.78
N PHE A 284 -7.14 -11.55 17.51
CA PHE A 284 -6.08 -10.64 17.05
C PHE A 284 -4.73 -11.36 16.90
N ASP A 285 -4.40 -12.31 17.78
CA ASP A 285 -3.13 -13.04 17.72
C ASP A 285 -3.07 -13.97 16.48
N GLU A 286 -4.21 -14.52 16.04
CA GLU A 286 -4.32 -15.23 14.75
C GLU A 286 -4.19 -14.27 13.56
N ALA A 287 -4.78 -13.08 13.62
CA ALA A 287 -4.63 -12.05 12.58
C ALA A 287 -3.18 -11.54 12.44
N VAL A 288 -2.40 -11.55 13.53
CA VAL A 288 -0.96 -11.25 13.51
C VAL A 288 -0.14 -12.39 12.92
N SER A 289 -0.41 -13.63 13.35
CA SER A 289 0.44 -14.80 13.07
C SER A 289 0.08 -15.61 11.83
N GLU A 290 -1.08 -15.37 11.22
CA GLU A 290 -1.47 -16.07 9.99
C GLU A 290 -0.51 -15.79 8.82
N PRO A 291 -0.38 -16.72 7.85
CA PRO A 291 0.37 -16.47 6.64
C PRO A 291 -0.15 -15.23 5.91
N TYR A 292 0.75 -14.29 5.61
CA TYR A 292 0.44 -13.02 4.96
C TYR A 292 -0.38 -12.02 5.82
N GLY A 293 -0.49 -12.28 7.14
CA GLY A 293 -1.13 -11.43 8.15
C GLY A 293 -0.28 -10.23 8.60
N LEU A 294 -0.61 -9.63 9.75
CA LEU A 294 -0.02 -8.36 10.20
C LEU A 294 1.50 -8.45 10.45
N GLN A 295 2.01 -9.55 11.03
CA GLN A 295 3.46 -9.69 11.23
C GLN A 295 4.21 -9.81 9.89
N ALA A 296 3.67 -10.60 8.96
CA ALA A 296 4.26 -10.76 7.64
C ALA A 296 4.31 -9.45 6.84
N HIS A 297 3.32 -8.57 7.03
CA HIS A 297 3.32 -7.20 6.49
C HIS A 297 4.48 -6.36 7.02
N VAL A 298 4.63 -6.28 8.35
CA VAL A 298 5.69 -5.50 9.00
C VAL A 298 7.08 -6.03 8.62
N ASP A 299 7.26 -7.35 8.63
CA ASP A 299 8.53 -7.99 8.28
C ASP A 299 8.90 -7.77 6.81
N PHE A 300 7.94 -7.81 5.89
CA PHE A 300 8.14 -7.53 4.48
C PHE A 300 8.53 -6.07 4.24
N ALA A 301 7.80 -5.12 4.82
CA ALA A 301 8.14 -3.70 4.72
C ALA A 301 9.53 -3.39 5.28
N LYS A 302 9.89 -4.01 6.41
CA LYS A 302 11.24 -3.92 6.99
C LYS A 302 12.31 -4.52 6.08
N ALA A 303 12.05 -5.67 5.44
CA ALA A 303 12.98 -6.29 4.49
C ALA A 303 13.21 -5.43 3.24
N HIS A 304 12.19 -4.70 2.80
CA HIS A 304 12.22 -3.77 1.66
C HIS A 304 12.65 -2.33 2.03
N GLY A 305 12.89 -2.05 3.32
CA GLY A 305 13.27 -0.72 3.81
C GLY A 305 12.19 0.35 3.62
N LYS A 306 10.92 -0.05 3.55
CA LYS A 306 9.75 0.83 3.33
C LYS A 306 9.01 1.11 4.64
N PRO A 307 8.40 2.29 4.80
CA PRO A 307 7.42 2.52 5.87
C PRO A 307 6.16 1.68 5.64
N ILE A 308 5.45 1.38 6.73
CA ILE A 308 4.12 0.75 6.68
C ILE A 308 2.99 1.77 6.74
N SER A 309 1.80 1.41 6.26
CA SER A 309 0.53 2.13 6.49
C SER A 309 -0.62 1.18 6.81
N TYR A 310 -1.74 1.73 7.27
CA TYR A 310 -3.02 1.03 7.40
C TYR A 310 -4.14 1.90 6.80
N PRO A 311 -4.35 1.88 5.48
CA PRO A 311 -5.34 2.72 4.80
C PRO A 311 -6.77 2.38 5.21
N GLU A 312 -7.07 1.10 5.45
CA GLU A 312 -8.30 0.68 6.08
C GLU A 312 -8.03 -0.19 7.32
N TRP A 313 -8.64 0.17 8.44
CA TRP A 313 -8.82 -0.77 9.54
C TRP A 313 -10.09 -0.50 10.33
N GLY A 314 -10.65 -1.52 10.96
CA GLY A 314 -11.83 -1.34 11.80
C GLY A 314 -12.55 -2.63 12.18
N LEU A 315 -13.75 -2.46 12.74
CA LEU A 315 -14.68 -3.56 13.00
C LEU A 315 -15.29 -4.02 11.67
N PHE A 316 -15.76 -5.26 11.60
CA PHE A 316 -16.48 -5.78 10.45
C PHE A 316 -17.40 -6.95 10.80
N ARG A 317 -16.86 -8.17 11.00
CA ARG A 317 -17.70 -9.38 11.12
C ARG A 317 -18.01 -9.78 12.55
N ASN A 318 -17.20 -9.36 13.52
CA ASN A 318 -17.41 -9.69 14.94
C ASN A 318 -18.26 -8.64 15.69
N GLY A 319 -18.56 -7.48 15.08
CA GLY A 319 -19.40 -6.44 15.68
C GLY A 319 -18.64 -5.59 16.68
N ASP A 320 -19.28 -5.24 17.80
CA ASP A 320 -18.64 -4.47 18.87
C ASP A 320 -17.50 -5.26 19.52
N ASN A 321 -16.27 -4.97 19.12
CA ASN A 321 -15.11 -5.79 19.45
C ASN A 321 -14.03 -4.97 20.18
N ALA A 322 -14.31 -4.75 21.46
CA ALA A 322 -13.42 -4.07 22.40
C ALA A 322 -11.97 -4.62 22.40
N THR A 323 -11.82 -5.94 22.25
CA THR A 323 -10.50 -6.59 22.26
C THR A 323 -9.72 -6.28 20.99
N TYR A 324 -10.33 -6.40 19.81
CA TYR A 324 -9.70 -6.04 18.55
C TYR A 324 -9.31 -4.56 18.52
N MET A 325 -10.23 -3.67 18.91
CA MET A 325 -9.99 -2.23 18.94
C MET A 325 -8.76 -1.86 19.79
N ARG A 326 -8.68 -2.40 21.02
CA ARG A 326 -7.54 -2.19 21.92
C ARG A 326 -6.22 -2.73 21.35
N ARG A 327 -6.24 -3.94 20.79
CA ARG A 327 -5.04 -4.62 20.29
C ARG A 327 -4.52 -3.98 19.00
N MET A 328 -5.41 -3.55 18.10
CA MET A 328 -5.02 -2.83 16.88
C MET A 328 -4.44 -1.45 17.21
N LEU A 329 -5.02 -0.70 18.15
CA LEU A 329 -4.44 0.57 18.62
C LEU A 329 -3.05 0.40 19.25
N ALA A 330 -2.83 -0.67 20.03
CA ALA A 330 -1.51 -0.99 20.57
C ALA A 330 -0.50 -1.36 19.47
N TRP A 331 -0.91 -2.14 18.47
CA TRP A 331 -0.09 -2.50 17.31
C TRP A 331 0.32 -1.27 16.48
N LEU A 332 -0.58 -0.30 16.33
CA LEU A 332 -0.31 0.97 15.66
C LEU A 332 0.69 1.85 16.44
N ASP A 333 0.66 1.84 17.77
CA ASP A 333 1.63 2.55 18.61
C ASP A 333 3.01 1.88 18.62
N GLU A 334 3.05 0.54 18.60
CA GLU A 334 4.27 -0.26 18.54
C GLU A 334 5.02 -0.09 17.21
N HIS A 335 4.32 -0.28 16.07
CA HIS A 335 4.95 -0.29 14.75
C HIS A 335 5.00 1.07 14.04
N LYS A 336 4.31 2.09 14.56
CA LYS A 336 4.38 3.50 14.13
C LYS A 336 4.30 3.68 12.60
N PRO A 337 3.18 3.29 11.97
CA PRO A 337 3.00 3.49 10.54
C PRO A 337 3.15 4.96 10.14
N LEU A 338 3.47 5.20 8.87
CA LEU A 338 3.45 6.54 8.28
C LEU A 338 2.09 7.21 8.54
N TYR A 339 1.02 6.46 8.32
CA TYR A 339 -0.34 6.85 8.66
C TYR A 339 -1.24 5.63 8.90
N ASN A 340 -2.38 5.86 9.54
CA ASN A 340 -3.48 4.90 9.61
C ASN A 340 -4.84 5.61 9.55
N THR A 341 -5.85 4.93 9.03
CA THR A 341 -7.20 5.47 8.92
C THR A 341 -8.24 4.44 9.32
N LEU A 342 -9.02 4.77 10.37
CA LEU A 342 -10.15 3.95 10.79
C LEU A 342 -11.27 4.05 9.74
N THR A 343 -11.86 2.93 9.34
CA THR A 343 -13.02 2.92 8.46
C THR A 343 -14.31 3.08 9.25
N ASP A 344 -14.95 4.26 9.18
CA ASP A 344 -16.12 4.60 9.99
C ASP A 344 -17.39 4.76 9.13
N TYR A 345 -18.14 3.66 8.99
CA TYR A 345 -19.50 3.66 8.42
C TYR A 345 -20.31 2.50 9.01
N CYS A 346 -21.65 2.61 9.05
CA CYS A 346 -22.45 1.61 9.76
C CYS A 346 -22.73 0.34 8.94
N PRO A 347 -22.71 -0.85 9.56
CA PRO A 347 -22.69 -1.11 11.02
C PRO A 347 -21.29 -1.28 11.66
N HIS A 348 -20.22 -0.75 11.03
CA HIS A 348 -18.83 -1.09 11.36
C HIS A 348 -18.02 0.05 12.02
N GLY A 349 -18.53 1.28 11.97
CA GLY A 349 -17.90 2.45 12.58
C GLY A 349 -17.97 2.46 14.10
N VAL A 350 -17.13 3.30 14.71
CA VAL A 350 -17.06 3.54 16.16
C VAL A 350 -17.55 4.94 16.55
N TRP A 351 -17.75 5.83 15.58
CA TRP A 351 -18.23 7.20 15.84
C TRP A 351 -19.60 7.44 15.20
N GLN A 352 -19.81 7.04 13.95
CA GLN A 352 -21.12 7.19 13.29
C GLN A 352 -22.18 6.15 13.71
N CYS A 353 -21.83 5.16 14.53
CA CYS A 353 -22.67 3.97 14.77
C CYS A 353 -22.82 3.68 16.26
N ASP A 354 -24.06 3.76 16.75
CA ASP A 354 -24.41 3.54 18.15
C ASP A 354 -24.33 2.06 18.59
N ASP A 355 -24.28 1.12 17.63
CA ASP A 355 -24.29 -0.33 17.86
C ASP A 355 -22.92 -0.91 18.30
N ASN A 356 -21.84 -0.09 18.37
CA ASN A 356 -20.49 -0.53 18.75
C ASN A 356 -19.90 0.17 20.01
N PRO A 357 -20.66 0.33 21.11
CA PRO A 357 -20.29 1.21 22.23
C PRO A 357 -18.98 0.87 22.95
N GLU A 358 -18.61 -0.40 23.13
CA GLU A 358 -17.37 -0.78 23.83
C GLU A 358 -16.13 -0.42 23.00
N ALA A 359 -16.17 -0.67 21.70
CA ALA A 359 -15.13 -0.26 20.77
C ALA A 359 -15.07 1.28 20.62
N SER A 360 -16.22 1.97 20.61
CA SER A 360 -16.29 3.43 20.65
C SER A 360 -15.59 4.02 21.88
N GLU A 361 -15.85 3.47 23.07
CA GLU A 361 -15.22 3.92 24.32
C GLU A 361 -13.70 3.72 24.28
N ILE A 362 -13.23 2.56 23.81
CA ILE A 362 -11.79 2.29 23.71
C ILE A 362 -11.11 3.21 22.70
N TYR A 363 -11.64 3.32 21.47
CA TYR A 363 -11.06 4.20 20.44
C TYR A 363 -10.99 5.65 20.92
N ARG A 364 -12.08 6.13 21.54
CA ARG A 364 -12.14 7.47 22.12
C ARG A 364 -11.13 7.65 23.24
N SER A 365 -11.06 6.73 24.20
CA SER A 365 -10.18 6.86 25.38
C SER A 365 -8.68 6.91 25.02
N VAL A 366 -8.26 6.19 23.98
CA VAL A 366 -6.86 6.16 23.53
C VAL A 366 -6.46 7.41 22.73
N LEU A 367 -7.40 8.00 21.97
CA LEU A 367 -7.11 9.11 21.06
C LEU A 367 -7.62 10.48 21.55
N PHE A 368 -8.26 10.55 22.73
CA PHE A 368 -8.83 11.79 23.27
C PHE A 368 -7.78 12.89 23.47
N GLY A 369 -8.01 14.08 22.91
CA GLY A 369 -7.14 15.25 23.03
C GLY A 369 -5.76 15.08 22.39
N ARG A 370 -5.56 14.04 21.57
CA ARG A 370 -4.27 13.73 20.94
C ARG A 370 -3.92 14.79 19.89
N THR A 371 -2.96 15.64 20.20
CA THR A 371 -2.61 16.86 19.45
C THR A 371 -1.11 16.89 19.11
N ASP A 372 -0.52 15.73 18.82
CA ASP A 372 0.94 15.53 18.71
C ASP A 372 1.57 16.42 17.61
N GLN A 373 2.05 17.60 18.01
CA GLN A 373 2.68 18.56 17.12
C GLN A 373 4.00 18.00 16.59
N THR A 374 4.11 17.89 15.27
CA THR A 374 5.43 17.86 14.64
C THR A 374 6.14 19.18 14.97
N PRO A 375 7.40 19.20 15.44
CA PRO A 375 8.10 20.46 15.72
C PRO A 375 8.11 21.33 14.46
N LYS A 376 7.41 22.48 14.52
CA LYS A 376 7.35 23.45 13.42
C LYS A 376 8.79 23.79 13.01
N PRO A 377 9.16 23.71 11.72
CA PRO A 377 10.49 24.09 11.28
C PRO A 377 10.78 25.54 11.69
N THR A 378 11.64 25.72 12.69
CA THR A 378 12.21 27.03 12.99
C THR A 378 13.22 27.33 11.91
N ASP A 379 12.84 28.21 10.97
CA ASP A 379 13.78 28.79 10.01
C ASP A 379 15.00 29.33 10.77
N PRO A 380 16.22 28.83 10.50
CA PRO A 380 17.42 29.36 11.11
C PRO A 380 17.75 30.71 10.46
N THR A 381 17.02 31.75 10.87
CA THR A 381 17.36 33.13 10.52
C THR A 381 18.75 33.42 11.09
N PRO A 382 19.79 33.64 10.26
CA PRO A 382 21.13 33.85 10.77
C PRO A 382 21.19 35.22 11.45
N LYS A 383 21.16 35.24 12.78
CA LYS A 383 21.39 36.47 13.53
C LYS A 383 22.86 36.87 13.35
N PRO A 384 23.16 38.06 12.80
CA PRO A 384 24.55 38.50 12.68
C PRO A 384 25.20 38.57 14.06
N THR A 385 26.31 37.85 14.23
CA THR A 385 27.08 37.87 15.47
C THR A 385 28.19 38.91 15.34
N ASP A 386 28.19 39.93 16.20
CA ASP A 386 29.29 40.88 16.27
C ASP A 386 30.59 40.18 16.72
N PRO A 387 31.76 40.54 16.15
CA PRO A 387 33.03 39.93 16.49
C PRO A 387 33.49 40.36 17.89
N THR A 388 33.37 39.47 18.88
CA THR A 388 33.89 39.69 20.23
C THR A 388 35.41 39.40 20.28
N PRO A 389 36.23 40.17 21.03
CA PRO A 389 37.69 40.10 20.92
C PRO A 389 38.31 38.80 21.44
N LYS A 390 39.43 38.40 20.82
CA LYS A 390 40.27 37.25 21.18
C LYS A 390 40.84 37.37 22.61
N PRO A 391 40.57 36.43 23.53
CA PRO A 391 41.26 36.35 24.83
C PRO A 391 42.72 35.92 24.70
N THR A 392 43.54 36.34 25.65
CA THR A 392 44.98 36.02 25.73
C THR A 392 45.20 34.92 26.78
N ASP A 393 46.08 33.95 26.51
CA ASP A 393 46.40 32.85 27.42
C ASP A 393 47.14 33.31 28.70
N PRO A 394 46.81 32.72 29.86
CA PRO A 394 47.85 32.26 30.80
C PRO A 394 47.44 30.89 31.45
N PRO A 395 48.20 30.26 32.38
CA PRO A 395 48.95 29.06 32.00
C PRO A 395 48.63 27.79 32.82
N GLY A 396 48.82 26.64 32.16
CA GLY A 396 49.24 25.34 32.72
C GLY A 396 48.67 24.85 34.05
N THR A 397 47.71 23.93 33.98
CA THR A 397 47.41 22.95 35.05
C THR A 397 47.27 21.54 34.48
N THR A 398 47.63 20.55 35.30
CA THR A 398 47.90 19.15 34.92
C THR A 398 46.65 18.28 34.78
N ASP A 399 46.65 17.39 33.77
CA ASP A 399 45.66 16.31 33.64
C ASP A 399 45.67 15.33 34.84
N PRO A 400 44.51 15.02 35.44
CA PRO A 400 44.38 13.87 36.33
C PRO A 400 44.22 12.58 35.50
N THR A 401 45.21 11.70 35.58
CA THR A 401 45.16 10.36 34.97
C THR A 401 44.11 9.49 35.69
N PRO A 402 43.17 8.82 34.99
CA PRO A 402 42.27 7.87 35.63
C PRO A 402 43.01 6.64 36.15
N GLU A 403 42.88 6.35 37.45
CA GLU A 403 43.50 5.17 38.07
C GLU A 403 42.96 3.86 37.48
N LYS A 404 43.88 2.98 37.07
CA LYS A 404 43.58 1.65 36.55
C LYS A 404 43.52 0.65 37.72
N PRO A 405 42.40 -0.06 37.97
CA PRO A 405 42.40 -1.15 38.94
C PRO A 405 43.34 -2.27 38.44
N SER A 406 44.27 -2.70 39.30
CA SER A 406 45.51 -3.35 38.89
C SER A 406 45.41 -4.77 38.32
N ASN A 407 44.22 -5.39 38.29
CA ASN A 407 44.02 -6.81 37.97
C ASN A 407 42.94 -7.06 36.87
N CYS A 408 42.75 -6.16 35.89
CA CYS A 408 41.93 -6.46 34.69
C CYS A 408 42.77 -6.45 33.41
N SER A 409 42.68 -7.54 32.64
CA SER A 409 42.99 -7.56 31.22
C SER A 409 41.69 -7.43 30.42
N PRO A 410 41.52 -6.37 29.60
CA PRO A 410 40.32 -6.21 28.80
C PRO A 410 40.31 -7.21 27.64
N VAL A 411 39.17 -7.88 27.43
CA VAL A 411 38.96 -8.72 26.25
C VAL A 411 38.35 -7.87 25.14
N ALA A 412 39.00 -7.81 23.99
CA ALA A 412 38.40 -7.21 22.79
C ALA A 412 37.50 -8.26 22.13
N LEU A 413 36.18 -8.07 22.22
CA LEU A 413 35.16 -8.93 21.63
C LEU A 413 34.55 -8.32 20.35
N GLY A 414 34.89 -7.07 20.05
CA GLY A 414 34.45 -6.35 18.87
C GLY A 414 33.17 -5.56 19.13
N ASP A 415 33.04 -4.42 18.45
CA ASP A 415 32.07 -3.36 18.79
C ASP A 415 30.62 -3.85 18.83
N TRP A 416 30.25 -4.83 17.98
CA TRP A 416 28.90 -5.42 17.94
C TRP A 416 28.55 -6.21 19.21
N VAL A 417 29.52 -6.92 19.80
CA VAL A 417 29.32 -7.69 21.06
C VAL A 417 29.40 -6.75 22.26
N GLU A 418 30.34 -5.81 22.25
CA GLU A 418 30.56 -4.85 23.35
C GLU A 418 29.38 -3.87 23.50
N TYR A 419 28.66 -3.55 22.41
CA TYR A 419 27.39 -2.78 22.43
C TYR A 419 26.28 -3.50 23.20
N TRP A 420 26.07 -4.79 22.97
CA TRP A 420 25.02 -5.58 23.65
C TRP A 420 25.34 -5.90 25.11
N LEU A 421 26.61 -5.86 25.51
CA LEU A 421 27.06 -6.09 26.90
C LEU A 421 27.16 -4.80 27.73
N GLY A 422 26.89 -3.62 27.13
CA GLY A 422 26.93 -2.33 27.83
C GLY A 422 28.34 -1.86 28.23
N GLY A 423 29.39 -2.42 27.63
CA GLY A 423 30.78 -2.08 27.92
C GLY A 423 31.79 -3.21 27.67
N LYS A 424 33.07 -2.91 27.89
CA LYS A 424 34.16 -3.88 27.69
C LYS A 424 34.21 -4.89 28.82
N LEU A 425 34.26 -6.17 28.48
CA LEU A 425 34.31 -7.26 29.45
C LEU A 425 35.70 -7.37 30.09
N CYS A 426 35.76 -7.19 31.41
CA CYS A 426 36.95 -7.42 32.22
C CYS A 426 36.97 -8.86 32.77
N LEU A 427 38.00 -9.64 32.43
CA LEU A 427 38.25 -10.95 33.06
C LEU A 427 39.38 -10.86 34.08
N ARG A 428 39.18 -11.53 35.22
CA ARG A 428 40.16 -11.69 36.30
C ARG A 428 40.74 -13.12 36.26
N PHE A 429 42.06 -13.23 36.10
CA PHE A 429 42.78 -14.50 35.95
C PHE A 429 43.49 -14.93 37.25
N ASP A 430 42.74 -14.98 38.34
CA ASP A 430 43.24 -15.28 39.69
C ASP A 430 42.50 -16.46 40.36
N TRP A 431 41.91 -17.37 39.56
CA TRP A 431 41.24 -18.59 40.05
C TRP A 431 41.59 -19.88 39.31
N TRP A 432 42.88 -20.26 39.30
CA TRP A 432 43.33 -21.64 39.59
C TRP A 432 44.85 -21.74 39.81
N SER A 433 45.31 -21.40 41.02
CA SER A 433 46.63 -21.83 41.50
C SER A 433 46.61 -22.26 42.97
N ARG A 434 46.13 -23.50 43.20
CA ARG A 434 46.59 -24.43 44.28
C ARG A 434 46.37 -23.99 45.75
N ASN A 435 46.17 -24.88 46.73
CA ASN A 435 46.47 -26.32 46.85
C ASN A 435 45.38 -27.06 47.66
N ARG A 436 45.06 -28.30 47.28
CA ARG A 436 45.66 -29.48 47.92
C ARG A 436 45.90 -30.56 46.87
#